data_AF-A0A3P7IVL6-F1
#
_entry.id   AF-A0A3P7IVL6-F1
#
_cell.length_a   1.000
_cell.length_b   1.000
_cell.length_c   1.000
_cell.angle_alpha   90.00
_cell.angle_beta   90.00
_cell.angle_gamma   90.00
#
_symmetry.space_group_name_H-M   'P 1'
#
loop_
_entity.id
_entity.type
_entity.pdbx_description
1 polymer ?
#
loop_
_entity_poly.entity_id
_entity_poly.type
_entity_poly.pdbx_seq_one_letter_code
_entity_poly.pdbx_strand_id
1 'polypeptide(L)'
;MCRRFSTRMRCGLLVSLILPAITFMLNGYGDIVPQTHAGRIIAIFVGVVGAIISSILIAVISRNILLSQGQRNVNNFMHDSKLTREHKNAAAKVLQHTWRIHKCLRSGPDSRLRTYQRKFLRAIHEFRAIKNEMRVFSENNSANSQQVTRLVAEMHFSMQRLMSAQDEMRAQIEVLQRAVRNHYTNSQQRCVFAFHH
;
A
#
# COMPACT_ATOMS: atom_id res chain seq x y z
N MET A 1 -16.38 -36.15 25.73
CA MET A 1 -15.48 -35.01 25.45
C MET A 1 -15.44 -34.52 23.98
N CYS A 2 -16.18 -35.12 23.03
CA CYS A 2 -16.04 -34.78 21.60
C CYS A 2 -17.01 -33.68 21.06
N ARG A 3 -18.04 -33.26 21.81
CA ARG A 3 -19.01 -32.23 21.32
C ARG A 3 -18.65 -30.78 21.63
N ARG A 4 -17.70 -30.50 22.54
CA ARG A 4 -17.29 -29.13 22.91
C ARG A 4 -16.19 -28.54 22.01
N PHE A 5 -15.47 -29.38 21.27
CA PHE A 5 -14.38 -28.93 20.39
C PHE A 5 -14.91 -28.45 19.02
N SER A 6 -15.93 -29.13 18.47
CA SER A 6 -16.55 -28.78 17.19
C SER A 6 -17.39 -27.48 17.23
N THR A 7 -17.95 -27.10 18.38
CA THR A 7 -18.65 -25.81 18.54
C THR A 7 -17.68 -24.62 18.58
N ARG A 8 -16.47 -24.80 19.14
CA ARG A 8 -15.48 -23.72 19.23
C ARG A 8 -14.88 -23.36 17.86
N MET A 9 -14.63 -24.36 17.01
CA MET A 9 -14.17 -24.16 15.63
C MET A 9 -15.25 -23.56 14.71
N ARG A 10 -16.53 -23.96 14.86
CA ARG A 10 -17.64 -23.33 14.13
C ARG A 10 -17.86 -21.87 14.53
N CYS A 11 -17.74 -21.54 15.82
CA CYS A 11 -17.80 -20.15 16.27
C CYS A 11 -16.65 -19.30 15.71
N GLY A 12 -15.41 -19.82 15.64
CA GLY A 12 -14.29 -19.07 15.08
C GLY A 12 -14.43 -18.81 13.57
N LEU A 13 -14.90 -19.80 12.80
CA LEU A 13 -15.13 -19.65 11.37
C LEU A 13 -16.32 -18.74 11.07
N LEU A 14 -17.41 -18.89 11.81
CA LEU A 14 -18.58 -18.03 11.70
C LEU A 14 -18.22 -16.59 12.07
N VAL A 15 -17.50 -16.36 13.16
CA VAL A 15 -17.06 -15.01 13.56
C VAL A 15 -16.11 -14.40 12.53
N SER A 16 -15.21 -15.19 11.94
CA SER A 16 -14.28 -14.71 10.91
C SER A 16 -14.95 -14.34 9.58
N LEU A 17 -16.08 -14.97 9.24
CA LEU A 17 -16.90 -14.63 8.08
C LEU A 17 -17.93 -13.52 8.38
N ILE A 18 -18.45 -13.50 9.61
CA ILE A 18 -19.45 -12.54 10.07
C ILE A 18 -18.85 -11.16 10.31
N LEU A 19 -17.62 -11.04 10.82
CA LEU A 19 -16.97 -9.75 11.04
C LEU A 19 -16.77 -8.91 9.75
N PRO A 20 -16.19 -9.46 8.66
CA PRO A 20 -16.07 -8.72 7.41
C PRO A 20 -17.43 -8.52 6.72
N ALA A 21 -18.37 -9.47 6.83
CA ALA A 21 -19.72 -9.32 6.29
C ALA A 21 -20.53 -8.22 7.01
N ILE A 22 -20.44 -8.13 8.35
CA ILE A 22 -21.05 -7.05 9.15
C ILE A 22 -20.39 -5.70 8.85
N THR A 23 -19.07 -5.66 8.62
CA THR A 23 -18.36 -4.44 8.22
C THR A 23 -18.82 -3.96 6.84
N PHE A 24 -19.03 -4.89 5.89
CA PHE A 24 -19.60 -4.60 4.58
C PHE A 24 -21.08 -4.15 4.66
N MET A 25 -21.84 -4.69 5.62
CA MET A 25 -23.23 -4.32 5.89
C MET A 25 -23.35 -2.93 6.59
N LEU A 26 -22.38 -2.59 7.44
CA LEU A 26 -22.28 -1.27 8.11
C LEU A 26 -21.81 -0.15 7.18
N ASN A 27 -21.20 -0.48 6.04
CA ASN A 27 -20.85 0.49 5.00
C ASN A 27 -22.07 1.09 4.27
N GLY A 28 -23.29 0.61 4.55
CA GLY A 28 -24.51 1.36 4.23
C GLY A 28 -25.69 0.56 3.69
N TYR A 29 -26.32 -0.27 4.51
CA TYR A 29 -27.78 -0.44 4.45
C TYR A 29 -28.34 -0.22 5.86
N GLY A 30 -28.57 1.06 6.17
CA GLY A 30 -29.02 1.57 7.47
C GLY A 30 -30.47 1.25 7.82
N ASP A 31 -30.88 -0.02 7.76
CA ASP A 31 -32.27 -0.44 8.05
C ASP A 31 -32.41 -1.42 9.23
N ILE A 32 -31.31 -1.99 9.76
CA ILE A 32 -31.39 -2.96 10.87
C ILE A 32 -30.72 -2.36 12.12
N VAL A 33 -31.45 -1.52 12.84
CA VAL A 33 -31.10 -1.12 14.20
C VAL A 33 -31.60 -2.22 15.16
N PRO A 34 -30.71 -2.90 15.91
CA PRO A 34 -31.17 -3.79 16.96
C PRO A 34 -31.95 -2.98 18.00
N GLN A 35 -33.26 -3.25 18.11
CA GLN A 35 -34.18 -2.59 19.04
C GLN A 35 -33.93 -3.00 20.51
N THR A 36 -33.02 -3.95 20.77
CA THR A 36 -32.69 -4.43 22.12
C THR A 36 -31.43 -3.74 22.67
N HIS A 37 -31.46 -3.36 23.96
CA HIS A 37 -30.33 -2.69 24.64
C HIS A 37 -29.03 -3.52 24.58
N ALA A 38 -29.13 -4.85 24.62
CA ALA A 38 -27.97 -5.75 24.51
C ALA A 38 -27.30 -5.69 23.13
N GLY A 39 -28.07 -5.58 22.04
CA GLY A 39 -27.54 -5.52 20.68
C GLY A 39 -26.74 -4.24 20.40
N ARG A 40 -27.17 -3.12 20.99
CA ARG A 40 -26.44 -1.84 20.89
C ARG A 40 -25.08 -1.89 21.57
N ILE A 41 -24.99 -2.51 22.75
CA ILE A 41 -23.72 -2.66 23.47
C ILE A 41 -22.76 -3.55 22.66
N ILE A 42 -23.24 -4.68 22.13
CA ILE A 42 -22.42 -5.59 21.32
C ILE A 42 -21.91 -4.89 20.06
N ALA A 43 -22.75 -4.10 19.37
CA ALA A 43 -22.35 -3.36 18.18
C ALA A 43 -21.22 -2.35 18.47
N ILE A 44 -21.31 -1.61 19.58
CA ILE A 44 -20.27 -0.67 20.01
C ILE A 44 -18.96 -1.42 20.32
N PHE A 45 -19.02 -2.51 21.08
CA PHE A 45 -17.85 -3.31 21.41
C PHE A 45 -17.18 -3.88 20.15
N VAL A 46 -17.96 -4.41 19.20
CA VAL A 46 -17.44 -4.93 17.93
C VAL A 46 -16.83 -3.80 17.09
N GLY A 47 -17.42 -2.61 17.06
CA GLY A 47 -16.85 -1.44 16.38
C GLY A 47 -15.51 -1.01 16.97
N VAL A 48 -15.41 -0.94 18.31
CA VAL A 48 -14.15 -0.59 19.00
C VAL A 48 -13.07 -1.64 18.76
N VAL A 49 -13.41 -2.92 18.88
CA VAL A 49 -12.47 -4.02 18.62
C VAL A 49 -12.03 -4.02 17.15
N GLY A 50 -12.94 -3.79 16.21
CA GLY A 50 -12.62 -3.66 14.78
C GLY A 50 -11.69 -2.49 14.47
N ALA A 51 -11.89 -1.35 15.12
CA ALA A 51 -11.01 -0.18 14.99
C ALA A 51 -9.61 -0.46 15.56
N ILE A 52 -9.51 -1.12 16.72
CA ILE A 52 -8.22 -1.51 17.33
C ILE A 52 -7.47 -2.49 16.42
N ILE A 53 -8.15 -3.52 15.90
CA ILE A 53 -7.54 -4.50 15.00
C ILE A 53 -7.07 -3.84 13.70
N SER A 54 -7.88 -2.94 13.12
CA SER A 54 -7.52 -2.19 11.91
C SER A 54 -6.30 -1.29 12.13
N SER A 55 -6.24 -0.61 13.28
CA SER A 55 -5.08 0.20 13.67
C SER A 55 -3.80 -0.62 13.78
N ILE A 56 -3.86 -1.79 14.43
CA ILE A 56 -2.72 -2.71 14.54
C ILE A 56 -2.29 -3.21 13.16
N LEU A 57 -3.23 -3.58 12.29
CA LEU A 57 -2.94 -4.04 10.93
C LEU A 57 -2.22 -2.97 10.11
N ILE A 58 -2.73 -1.73 10.13
CA ILE A 58 -2.10 -0.59 9.43
C ILE A 58 -0.68 -0.34 9.98
N ALA A 59 -0.49 -0.41 11.30
CA ALA A 59 0.82 -0.25 11.91
C ALA A 59 1.82 -1.35 11.48
N VAL A 60 1.37 -2.59 11.39
CA VAL A 60 2.18 -3.73 10.92
C VAL A 60 2.52 -3.58 9.43
N ILE A 61 1.55 -3.22 8.59
CA ILE A 61 1.77 -2.99 7.15
C ILE A 61 2.78 -1.86 6.95
N SER A 62 2.61 -0.75 7.67
CA SER A 62 3.53 0.39 7.62
C SER A 62 4.97 -0.02 7.96
N ARG A 63 5.17 -0.80 9.03
CA ARG A 63 6.49 -1.33 9.40
C ARG A 63 7.08 -2.28 8.36
N ASN A 64 6.27 -3.16 7.77
CA ASN A 64 6.73 -4.07 6.72
C ASN A 64 7.13 -3.33 5.44
N ILE A 65 6.39 -2.28 5.07
CA ILE A 65 6.74 -1.42 3.92
C ILE A 65 8.04 -0.67 4.19
N LEU A 66 8.23 -0.10 5.39
CA LEU A 66 9.45 0.61 5.78
C LEU A 66 10.68 -0.32 5.77
N LEU A 67 10.55 -1.54 6.32
CA LEU A 67 11.62 -2.54 6.28
C LEU A 67 11.94 -2.96 4.83
N SER A 68 10.91 -3.18 4.01
CA SER A 68 11.08 -3.53 2.60
C SER A 68 11.75 -2.40 1.82
N GLN A 69 11.43 -1.14 2.12
CA GLN A 69 12.09 0.02 1.51
C GLN A 69 13.58 0.08 1.85
N GLY A 70 13.95 -0.16 3.12
CA GLY A 70 15.36 -0.18 3.53
C GLY A 70 16.17 -1.24 2.80
N GLN A 71 15.67 -2.48 2.76
CA GLN A 71 16.32 -3.57 2.04
C GLN A 71 16.35 -3.35 0.53
N ARG A 72 15.24 -2.88 -0.06
CA ARG A 72 15.17 -2.55 -1.50
C ARG A 72 16.13 -1.43 -1.86
N ASN A 73 16.27 -0.41 -1.03
CA ASN A 73 17.19 0.70 -1.28
C ASN A 73 18.65 0.22 -1.32
N VAL A 74 19.04 -0.64 -0.37
CA VAL A 74 20.37 -1.25 -0.36
C VAL A 74 20.58 -2.17 -1.55
N ASN A 75 19.60 -3.02 -1.88
CA ASN A 75 19.68 -3.91 -3.03
C ASN A 75 19.78 -3.14 -4.35
N ASN A 76 19.00 -2.07 -4.50
CA ASN A 76 19.03 -1.20 -5.66
C ASN A 76 20.37 -0.48 -5.78
N PHE A 77 20.90 0.04 -4.67
CA PHE A 77 22.22 0.67 -4.63
C PHE A 77 23.34 -0.31 -4.98
N MET A 78 23.26 -1.56 -4.48
CA MET A 78 24.21 -2.62 -4.79
C MET A 78 24.17 -2.98 -6.29
N HIS A 79 22.96 -3.10 -6.85
CA HIS A 79 22.75 -3.41 -8.26
C HIS A 79 23.27 -2.29 -9.18
N ASP A 80 22.96 -1.03 -8.83
CA ASP A 80 23.42 0.17 -9.55
C ASP A 80 24.95 0.32 -9.51
N SER A 81 25.56 0.08 -8.35
CA SER A 81 27.02 0.08 -8.18
C SER A 81 27.68 -0.99 -9.06
N LYS A 82 27.08 -2.18 -9.16
CA LYS A 82 27.58 -3.26 -10.02
C LYS A 82 27.45 -2.91 -11.50
N LEU A 83 26.28 -2.46 -11.94
CA LEU A 83 26.01 -2.03 -13.32
C LEU A 83 26.97 -0.92 -13.77
N THR A 84 27.18 0.09 -12.93
CA THR A 84 28.10 1.20 -13.23
C THR A 84 29.54 0.73 -13.41
N ARG A 85 29.96 -0.25 -12.59
CA ARG A 85 31.31 -0.83 -12.67
C ARG A 85 31.48 -1.68 -13.92
N GLU A 86 30.48 -2.50 -14.27
CA GLU A 86 30.47 -3.28 -15.51
C GLU A 86 30.43 -2.38 -16.75
N HIS A 87 29.68 -1.28 -16.72
CA HIS A 87 29.63 -0.30 -17.81
C HIS A 87 31.00 0.33 -18.08
N LYS A 88 31.72 0.74 -17.02
CA LYS A 88 33.09 1.26 -17.13
C LYS A 88 34.07 0.21 -17.66
N ASN A 89 33.95 -1.04 -17.21
CA ASN A 89 34.79 -2.15 -17.67
C ASN A 89 34.54 -2.49 -19.15
N ALA A 90 33.28 -2.56 -19.56
CA ALA A 90 32.88 -2.79 -20.95
C ALA A 90 33.37 -1.64 -21.86
N ALA A 91 33.22 -0.38 -21.44
CA ALA A 91 33.76 0.77 -22.17
C ALA A 91 35.29 0.69 -22.34
N ALA A 92 36.01 0.32 -21.28
CA ALA A 92 37.46 0.12 -21.35
C ALA A 92 37.85 -1.00 -22.33
N LYS A 93 37.12 -2.12 -22.35
CA LYS A 93 37.34 -3.20 -23.33
C LYS A 93 37.08 -2.73 -24.76
N VAL A 94 36.01 -1.97 -24.99
CA VAL A 94 35.69 -1.39 -26.31
C VAL A 94 36.83 -0.48 -26.78
N LEU A 95 37.35 0.39 -25.92
CA LEU A 95 38.48 1.27 -26.22
C LEU A 95 39.76 0.47 -26.53
N GLN A 96 40.08 -0.56 -25.74
CA GLN A 96 41.23 -1.43 -25.98
C GLN A 96 41.13 -2.19 -27.31
N HIS A 97 39.95 -2.71 -27.63
CA HIS A 97 39.71 -3.39 -28.90
C HIS A 97 39.78 -2.43 -30.08
N THR A 98 39.24 -1.21 -29.95
CA THR A 98 39.34 -0.14 -30.97
C THR A 98 40.81 0.19 -31.25
N TRP A 99 41.59 0.41 -30.20
CA TRP A 99 43.02 0.73 -30.32
C TRP A 99 43.82 -0.41 -30.96
N ARG A 100 43.57 -1.66 -30.54
CA ARG A 100 44.21 -2.84 -31.14
C ARG A 100 43.86 -3.00 -32.62
N ILE A 101 42.62 -2.75 -33.01
CA ILE A 101 42.21 -2.76 -34.43
C ILE A 101 42.96 -1.67 -35.20
N HIS A 102 42.98 -0.43 -34.70
CA HIS A 102 43.67 0.68 -35.35
C HIS A 102 45.18 0.40 -35.55
N LYS A 103 45.84 -0.13 -34.52
CA LYS A 103 47.26 -0.53 -34.61
C LYS A 103 47.49 -1.66 -35.62
N CYS A 104 46.62 -2.67 -35.64
CA CYS A 104 46.73 -3.78 -36.59
C CYS A 104 46.51 -3.32 -38.03
N LEU A 105 45.56 -2.39 -38.26
CA LEU A 105 45.29 -1.80 -39.57
C LEU A 105 46.48 -1.01 -40.13
N ARG A 106 47.31 -0.44 -39.25
CA ARG A 106 48.52 0.32 -39.61
C ARG A 106 49.75 -0.56 -39.85
N SER A 107 49.75 -1.82 -39.41
CA SER A 107 50.87 -2.77 -39.55
C SER A 107 50.78 -3.72 -40.75
N GLY A 108 49.70 -3.69 -41.53
CA GLY A 108 49.54 -4.47 -42.77
C GLY A 108 48.34 -5.42 -42.80
N PRO A 109 47.96 -5.98 -43.97
CA PRO A 109 46.75 -6.77 -44.15
C PRO A 109 46.91 -8.18 -43.58
N ASP A 110 46.65 -8.32 -42.28
CA ASP A 110 46.73 -9.59 -41.59
C ASP A 110 45.34 -10.26 -41.57
N SER A 111 45.25 -11.54 -41.93
CA SER A 111 44.02 -12.36 -41.90
C SER A 111 43.35 -12.40 -40.50
N ARG A 112 44.07 -11.92 -39.48
CA ARG A 112 43.64 -11.71 -38.09
C ARG A 112 42.68 -10.52 -37.91
N LEU A 113 42.57 -9.59 -38.86
CA LEU A 113 41.72 -8.39 -38.76
C LEU A 113 40.24 -8.72 -38.56
N ARG A 114 39.72 -9.73 -39.29
CA ARG A 114 38.33 -10.21 -39.13
C ARG A 114 38.04 -10.71 -37.72
N THR A 115 39.00 -11.35 -37.07
CA THR A 115 38.88 -11.84 -35.69
C THR A 115 38.83 -10.68 -34.69
N TYR A 116 39.65 -9.64 -34.90
CA TYR A 116 39.62 -8.45 -34.05
C TYR A 116 38.32 -7.65 -34.21
N GLN A 117 37.82 -7.48 -35.44
CA GLN A 117 36.52 -6.84 -35.70
C GLN A 117 35.36 -7.59 -35.02
N ARG A 118 35.33 -8.93 -35.07
CA ARG A 118 34.30 -9.73 -34.35
C ARG A 118 34.38 -9.52 -32.84
N LYS A 119 35.58 -9.46 -32.26
CA LYS A 119 35.76 -9.18 -30.82
C LYS A 119 35.30 -7.77 -30.45
N PHE A 120 35.55 -6.79 -31.31
CA PHE A 120 35.07 -5.42 -31.11
C PHE A 120 33.55 -5.29 -31.21
N LEU A 121 32.92 -5.92 -32.22
CA LEU A 121 31.47 -5.97 -32.34
C LEU A 121 30.83 -6.63 -31.11
N ARG A 122 31.41 -7.72 -30.61
CA ARG A 122 30.96 -8.38 -29.38
C ARG A 122 31.03 -7.42 -28.18
N ALA A 123 32.13 -6.68 -28.03
CA ALA A 123 32.28 -5.69 -26.96
C ALA A 123 31.25 -4.55 -27.07
N ILE A 124 30.92 -4.09 -28.28
CA ILE A 124 29.85 -3.09 -28.50
C ILE A 124 28.47 -3.66 -28.13
N HIS A 125 28.18 -4.92 -28.49
CA HIS A 125 26.93 -5.57 -28.12
C HIS A 125 26.81 -5.72 -26.60
N GLU A 126 27.87 -6.15 -25.91
CA GLU A 126 27.92 -6.20 -24.45
C GLU A 126 27.69 -4.82 -23.82
N PHE A 127 28.35 -3.78 -24.33
CA PHE A 127 28.15 -2.41 -23.86
C PHE A 127 26.70 -1.92 -24.03
N ARG A 128 26.08 -2.20 -25.19
CA ARG A 128 24.67 -1.86 -25.44
C ARG A 128 23.72 -2.66 -24.55
N ALA A 129 24.00 -3.93 -24.30
CA ALA A 129 23.22 -4.76 -23.39
C ALA A 129 23.22 -4.19 -21.97
N ILE A 130 24.41 -3.87 -21.43
CA ILE A 130 24.57 -3.24 -20.12
C ILE A 130 23.86 -1.88 -20.07
N LYS A 131 23.95 -1.07 -21.14
CA LYS A 131 23.24 0.22 -21.22
C LYS A 131 21.72 0.05 -21.22
N ASN A 132 21.20 -0.96 -21.93
CA ASN A 132 19.77 -1.26 -21.93
C ASN A 132 19.30 -1.77 -20.56
N GLU A 133 20.07 -2.64 -19.92
CA GLU A 133 19.79 -3.14 -18.58
C GLU A 133 19.71 -2.00 -17.56
N MET A 134 20.64 -1.02 -17.64
CA MET A 134 20.61 0.20 -16.82
C MET A 134 19.31 0.99 -17.01
N ARG A 135 18.88 1.19 -18.26
CA ARG A 135 17.64 1.91 -18.59
C ARG A 135 16.42 1.17 -18.05
N VAL A 136 16.31 -0.13 -18.30
CA VAL A 136 15.19 -0.95 -17.83
C VAL A 136 15.13 -1.00 -16.31
N PHE A 137 16.27 -1.10 -15.63
CA PHE A 137 16.34 -1.06 -14.17
C PHE A 137 15.86 0.29 -13.62
N SER A 138 16.31 1.40 -14.21
CA SER A 138 15.86 2.74 -13.86
C SER A 138 14.35 2.92 -14.06
N GLU A 139 13.83 2.50 -15.21
CA GLU A 139 12.40 2.52 -15.52
C GLU A 139 11.59 1.68 -14.53
N ASN A 140 11.98 0.42 -14.26
CA ASN A 140 11.28 -0.43 -13.30
C ASN A 140 11.29 0.14 -11.88
N ASN A 141 12.41 0.71 -11.44
CA ASN A 141 12.50 1.30 -10.11
C ASN A 141 11.60 2.54 -9.99
N SER A 142 11.61 3.40 -11.01
CA SER A 142 10.75 4.58 -11.06
C SER A 142 9.26 4.23 -11.18
N ALA A 143 8.89 3.22 -11.98
CA ALA A 143 7.51 2.76 -12.12
C ALA A 143 6.96 2.17 -10.82
N ASN A 144 7.72 1.30 -10.14
CA ASN A 144 7.31 0.73 -8.86
C ASN A 144 7.18 1.82 -7.78
N SER A 145 8.14 2.74 -7.70
CA SER A 145 8.07 3.86 -6.73
C SER A 145 6.83 4.74 -6.99
N GLN A 146 6.59 5.10 -8.26
CA GLN A 146 5.43 5.91 -8.64
C GLN A 146 4.10 5.21 -8.36
N GLN A 147 3.98 3.89 -8.61
CA GLN A 147 2.77 3.14 -8.29
C GLN A 147 2.48 3.15 -6.79
N VAL A 148 3.50 2.95 -5.95
CA VAL A 148 3.36 3.01 -4.49
C VAL A 148 2.92 4.41 -4.04
N THR A 149 3.53 5.48 -4.57
CA THR A 149 3.13 6.85 -4.26
C THR A 149 1.69 7.15 -4.67
N ARG A 150 1.25 6.67 -5.84
CA ARG A 150 -0.14 6.83 -6.31
C ARG A 150 -1.12 6.11 -5.39
N LEU A 151 -0.83 4.86 -5.03
CA LEU A 151 -1.69 4.08 -4.11
C LEU A 151 -1.79 4.75 -2.73
N VAL A 152 -0.69 5.28 -2.21
CA VAL A 152 -0.69 6.03 -0.94
C VAL A 152 -1.51 7.31 -1.05
N ALA A 153 -1.42 8.03 -2.18
CA ALA A 153 -2.21 9.25 -2.40
C ALA A 153 -3.71 8.95 -2.52
N GLU A 154 -4.10 7.91 -3.26
CA GLU A 154 -5.49 7.47 -3.40
C GLU A 154 -6.07 7.00 -2.07
N MET A 155 -5.28 6.27 -1.28
CA MET A 155 -5.65 5.86 0.07
C MET A 155 -5.87 7.07 0.98
N HIS A 156 -4.97 8.06 0.95
CA HIS A 156 -5.11 9.29 1.72
C HIS A 156 -6.36 10.08 1.33
N PHE A 157 -6.64 10.21 0.03
CA PHE A 157 -7.83 10.87 -0.47
C PHE A 157 -9.10 10.16 -0.01
N SER A 158 -9.13 8.83 -0.13
CA SER A 158 -10.26 8.01 0.32
C SER A 158 -10.47 8.15 1.84
N MET A 159 -9.40 8.14 2.62
CA MET A 159 -9.46 8.36 4.07
C MET A 159 -10.00 9.75 4.41
N GLN A 160 -9.55 10.80 3.72
CA GLN A 160 -10.07 12.16 3.93
C GLN A 160 -11.57 12.24 3.65
N ARG A 161 -12.04 11.64 2.55
CA ARG A 161 -13.49 11.59 2.26
C ARG A 161 -14.29 10.88 3.34
N LEU A 162 -13.75 9.77 3.86
CA LEU A 162 -14.37 9.05 4.97
C LEU A 162 -14.41 9.91 6.24
N MET A 163 -13.33 10.62 6.57
CA MET A 163 -13.30 11.52 7.73
C MET A 163 -14.31 12.66 7.60
N SER A 164 -14.38 13.33 6.44
CA SER A 164 -15.36 14.40 6.21
C SER A 164 -16.80 13.90 6.32
N ALA A 165 -17.12 12.73 5.75
CA ALA A 165 -18.43 12.11 5.92
C ALA A 165 -18.73 11.76 7.38
N GLN A 166 -17.71 11.34 8.13
CA GLN A 166 -17.86 11.03 9.55
C GLN A 166 -18.10 12.29 10.40
N ASP A 167 -17.44 13.40 10.08
CA ASP A 167 -17.63 14.68 10.76
C ASP A 167 -19.01 15.29 10.48
N GLU A 168 -19.50 15.20 9.23
CA GLU A 168 -20.86 15.57 8.86
C GLU A 168 -21.89 14.77 9.67
N MET A 169 -21.72 13.44 9.74
CA MET A 169 -22.57 12.58 10.56
C MET A 169 -22.52 12.94 12.05
N ARG A 170 -21.33 13.26 12.59
CA ARG A 170 -21.19 13.73 13.98
C ARG A 170 -21.95 15.02 14.21
N ALA A 171 -21.83 16.00 13.31
CA ALA A 171 -22.55 17.27 13.41
C ALA A 171 -24.08 17.06 13.40
N GLN A 172 -24.60 16.20 12.52
CA GLN A 172 -26.02 15.87 12.49
C GLN A 172 -26.49 15.22 13.79
N ILE A 173 -25.71 14.28 14.35
CA ILE A 173 -26.02 13.65 15.65
C ILE A 173 -26.08 14.69 16.77
N GLU A 174 -25.16 15.64 16.81
CA GLU A 174 -25.16 16.71 17.82
C GLU A 174 -26.41 17.60 17.72
N VAL A 175 -26.81 18.00 16.51
CA VAL A 175 -28.02 18.79 16.29
C VAL A 175 -29.25 18.01 16.76
N LEU A 176 -29.34 16.73 16.40
CA LEU A 176 -30.44 15.86 16.81
C LEU A 176 -30.50 15.72 18.33
N GLN A 177 -29.36 15.55 18.99
CA GLN A 177 -29.26 15.49 20.45
C GLN A 177 -29.71 16.80 21.11
N ARG A 178 -29.35 17.97 20.55
CA ARG A 178 -29.81 19.28 21.03
C ARG A 178 -31.33 19.43 20.87
N ALA A 179 -31.88 19.04 19.72
CA ALA A 179 -33.32 19.10 19.46
C ALA A 179 -34.13 18.20 20.41
N VAL A 180 -33.69 16.95 20.62
CA VAL A 180 -34.32 16.02 21.57
C VAL A 180 -34.27 16.57 22.99
N ARG A 181 -33.13 17.14 23.41
CA ARG A 181 -32.97 17.74 24.73
C ARG A 181 -33.93 18.91 24.94
N ASN A 182 -34.04 19.81 23.96
CA ASN A 182 -34.96 20.95 24.01
C ASN A 182 -36.43 20.52 24.02
N HIS A 183 -36.77 19.45 23.30
CA HIS A 183 -38.14 18.93 23.31
C HIS A 183 -38.49 18.32 24.68
N TYR A 184 -37.53 17.66 25.34
CA TYR A 184 -37.72 17.11 26.68
C TYR A 184 -37.93 18.21 27.73
N THR A 185 -37.14 19.29 27.70
CA THR A 185 -37.31 20.41 28.63
C THR A 185 -38.63 21.15 28.44
N ASN A 186 -39.06 21.36 27.18
CA ASN A 186 -40.34 22.02 26.88
C ASN A 186 -41.55 21.17 27.32
N SER A 187 -41.51 19.85 27.10
CA SER A 187 -42.53 18.92 27.59
C SER A 187 -42.60 18.89 29.12
N GLN A 188 -41.45 18.92 29.81
CA GLN A 188 -41.41 18.96 31.28
C GLN A 188 -42.00 20.25 31.83
N GLN A 189 -41.74 21.39 31.18
CA GLN A 189 -42.26 22.70 31.57
C GLN A 189 -43.77 22.82 31.34
N ARG A 190 -44.31 22.20 30.27
CA ARG A 190 -45.76 22.09 30.04
C ARG A 190 -46.48 21.24 31.11
N CYS A 191 -45.88 20.14 31.57
CA CYS A 191 -46.45 19.33 32.65
C CYS A 191 -46.49 20.07 34.00
N VAL A 192 -45.47 20.88 34.30
CA VAL A 192 -45.44 21.67 35.54
C VAL A 192 -46.50 22.78 35.53
N PHE A 193 -46.73 23.43 34.38
CA PHE A 193 -47.79 24.43 34.24
C PHE A 193 -49.21 23.84 34.28
N ALA A 194 -49.41 22.60 33.82
CA ALA A 194 -50.72 21.93 33.87
C ALA A 194 -51.13 21.45 35.27
N PHE A 195 -50.19 21.36 36.22
CA PHE A 195 -50.44 20.94 37.60
C PHE A 195 -50.75 22.12 38.55
N HIS A 196 -50.61 23.36 38.07
CA HIS A 196 -50.70 24.58 38.88
C HIS A 196 -51.98 25.39 38.63
N HIS A 197 -52.97 24.78 37.98
CA HIS A 197 -54.29 25.33 37.68
C HIS A 197 -55.37 24.29 38.04
#